data_AF-A0A0A8UYR2-F1
#
_entry.id   AF-A0A0A8UYR2-F1
#
_cell.length_a   1.000
_cell.length_b   1.000
_cell.length_c   1.000
_cell.angle_alpha   90.00
_cell.angle_beta   90.00
_cell.angle_gamma   90.00
#
_symmetry.space_group_name_H-M   'P 1'
#
loop_
_entity.id
_entity.type
_entity.pdbx_description
1 polymer ?
#
loop_
_entity_poly.entity_id
_entity_poly.type
_entity_poly.pdbx_seq_one_letter_code
_entity_poly.pdbx_strand_id
1 'polypeptide(L)'
;MTQAYFENWSEIAKKMQEPFQALAELNVKTLQGLSYLKPDEVATTKKPEELFEKQIHLAIENGHKALDYLQKSFQIMEKTMLSLVQEVKNKAEVKK
;
A
#
# COMPACT_ATOMS: atom_id res chain seq x y z
N MET A 1 9.82 33.32 -14.35
CA MET A 1 10.37 31.97 -14.56
C MET A 1 10.27 31.13 -13.27
N THR A 2 10.83 31.55 -12.14
CA THR A 2 10.82 30.80 -10.86
C THR A 2 9.44 30.57 -10.20
N GLN A 3 8.52 31.52 -10.31
CA GLN A 3 7.16 31.43 -9.74
C GLN A 3 6.35 30.24 -10.30
N ALA A 4 6.34 30.07 -11.62
CA ALA A 4 5.56 29.02 -12.30
C ALA A 4 6.07 27.61 -11.98
N TYR A 5 7.39 27.45 -11.74
CA TYR A 5 7.94 26.19 -11.25
C TYR A 5 7.44 25.89 -9.84
N PHE A 6 7.45 26.88 -8.94
CA PHE A 6 6.99 26.70 -7.56
C PHE A 6 5.50 26.33 -7.49
N GLU A 7 4.66 26.97 -8.32
CA GLU A 7 3.23 26.65 -8.41
C GLU A 7 2.99 25.22 -8.92
N ASN A 8 3.71 24.77 -9.95
CA ASN A 8 3.64 23.39 -10.43
C ASN A 8 4.06 22.37 -9.37
N TRP A 9 5.13 22.63 -8.60
CA TRP A 9 5.55 21.75 -7.52
C TRP A 9 4.51 21.66 -6.39
N SER A 10 3.89 22.79 -6.05
CA SER A 10 2.80 22.84 -5.08
C SER A 10 1.57 22.06 -5.54
N GLU A 11 1.19 22.15 -6.82
CA GLU A 11 0.09 21.34 -7.38
C GLU A 11 0.39 19.83 -7.32
N ILE A 12 1.62 19.42 -7.65
CA ILE A 12 2.03 18.02 -7.58
C ILE A 12 2.02 17.54 -6.12
N ALA A 13 2.54 18.34 -5.18
CA ALA A 13 2.55 17.98 -3.76
C ALA A 13 1.13 17.75 -3.21
N LYS A 14 0.17 18.63 -3.56
CA LYS A 14 -1.24 18.46 -3.16
C LYS A 14 -1.86 17.19 -3.73
N LYS A 15 -1.55 16.82 -4.98
CA LYS A 15 -2.09 15.62 -5.63
C LYS A 15 -1.47 14.33 -5.10
N MET A 16 -0.23 14.39 -4.66
CA MET A 16 0.45 13.24 -4.05
C MET A 16 0.06 13.05 -2.58
N GLN A 17 -0.48 14.06 -1.91
CA GLN A 17 -0.89 13.97 -0.51
C GLN A 17 -1.91 12.83 -0.27
N GLU A 18 -2.97 12.75 -1.08
CA GLU A 18 -4.00 11.71 -0.97
C GLU A 18 -3.44 10.29 -1.14
N PRO A 19 -2.70 9.93 -2.21
CA PRO A 19 -2.14 8.60 -2.36
C PRO A 19 -1.09 8.26 -1.31
N PHE A 20 -0.28 9.22 -0.85
CA PHE A 20 0.66 8.97 0.26
C PHE A 20 -0.08 8.66 1.56
N GLN A 21 -1.15 9.39 1.87
CA GLN A 21 -1.97 9.09 3.04
C GLN A 21 -2.63 7.72 2.92
N ALA A 22 -3.20 7.39 1.76
CA ALA A 22 -3.82 6.09 1.52
C ALA A 22 -2.81 4.93 1.64
N LEU A 23 -1.58 5.11 1.14
CA LEU A 23 -0.50 4.13 1.32
C LEU A 23 -0.06 4.02 2.78
N ALA A 24 0.04 5.12 3.52
CA ALA A 24 0.38 5.08 4.94
C ALA A 24 -0.68 4.34 5.77
N GLU A 25 -1.96 4.63 5.53
CA GLU A 25 -3.06 3.91 6.17
C GLU A 25 -3.06 2.42 5.80
N LEU A 26 -2.79 2.10 4.54
CA LEU A 26 -2.65 0.72 4.07
C LEU A 26 -1.49 0.01 4.78
N ASN A 27 -0.31 0.63 4.87
CA ASN A 27 0.85 0.08 5.57
C ASN A 27 0.54 -0.23 7.03
N VAL A 28 -0.09 0.72 7.74
CA VAL A 28 -0.48 0.54 9.14
C VAL A 28 -1.43 -0.64 9.28
N LYS A 29 -2.48 -0.71 8.45
CA LYS A 29 -3.44 -1.83 8.47
C LYS A 29 -2.78 -3.17 8.16
N THR A 30 -1.89 -3.22 7.18
CA THR A 30 -1.18 -4.45 6.82
C THR A 30 -0.27 -4.92 7.96
N LEU A 31 0.52 -4.02 8.56
CA LEU A 31 1.38 -4.35 9.69
C LEU A 31 0.59 -4.82 10.91
N GLN A 32 -0.52 -4.14 11.23
CA GLN A 32 -1.44 -4.55 12.31
C GLN A 32 -2.12 -5.89 12.01
N GLY A 33 -2.30 -6.22 10.74
CA GLY A 33 -2.94 -7.45 10.31
C GLY A 33 -2.00 -8.64 10.23
N LEU A 34 -0.67 -8.49 10.26
CA LEU A 34 0.26 -9.62 10.16
C LEU A 34 0.11 -10.57 11.34
N SER A 35 0.00 -11.87 11.03
CA SER A 35 -0.07 -12.93 12.04
C SER A 35 1.34 -13.41 12.39
N TYR A 36 1.55 -13.69 13.66
CA TYR A 36 2.79 -14.28 14.16
C TYR A 36 2.45 -15.31 15.25
N LEU A 37 3.34 -16.28 15.40
CA LEU A 37 3.27 -17.26 16.49
C LEU A 37 3.49 -16.54 17.81
N LYS A 38 2.52 -16.60 18.71
CA LYS A 38 2.66 -15.99 20.02
C LYS A 38 3.53 -16.86 20.94
N PRO A 39 4.23 -16.26 21.92
CA PRO A 39 5.10 -17.00 22.83
C PRO A 39 4.39 -18.13 23.60
N ASP A 40 3.11 -17.93 23.97
CA ASP A 40 2.27 -18.92 24.63
C ASP A 40 1.92 -20.11 23.71
N GLU A 41 1.72 -19.85 22.42
CA GLU A 41 1.48 -20.90 21.42
C GLU A 41 2.74 -21.75 21.19
N VAL A 42 3.92 -21.14 21.28
CA VAL A 42 5.20 -21.87 21.21
C VAL A 42 5.41 -22.70 22.48
N ALA A 43 5.21 -22.10 23.65
CA ALA A 43 5.43 -22.77 24.94
C ALA A 43 4.51 -23.98 25.17
N THR A 44 3.33 -23.99 24.55
CA THR A 44 2.35 -25.07 24.65
C THR A 44 2.51 -26.14 23.56
N THR A 45 3.34 -25.90 22.54
CA THR A 45 3.56 -26.87 21.46
C THR A 45 4.53 -27.95 21.91
N LYS A 46 4.09 -29.21 21.88
CA LYS A 46 4.86 -30.35 22.43
C LYS A 46 5.62 -31.13 21.37
N LYS A 47 5.22 -31.00 20.10
CA LYS A 47 5.77 -31.75 18.97
C LYS A 47 6.37 -30.82 17.93
N PRO A 48 7.56 -31.12 17.39
CA PRO A 48 8.17 -30.32 16.32
C PRO A 48 7.30 -30.20 15.06
N GLU A 49 6.53 -31.24 14.73
CA GLU A 49 5.66 -31.26 13.55
C GLU A 49 4.54 -30.22 13.66
N GLU A 50 3.97 -30.04 14.85
CA GLU A 50 2.93 -29.03 15.13
C GLU A 50 3.48 -27.60 14.97
N LEU A 51 4.75 -27.36 15.31
CA LEU A 51 5.39 -26.07 15.05
C LEU A 51 5.50 -25.81 13.54
N PHE A 52 5.88 -26.83 12.77
CA PHE A 52 6.01 -26.71 11.33
C PHE A 52 4.67 -26.43 10.64
N GLU A 53 3.61 -27.14 11.04
CA GLU A 53 2.25 -26.89 10.54
C GLU A 53 1.78 -25.46 10.82
N LYS A 54 2.01 -24.96 12.04
CA LYS A 54 1.69 -23.57 12.40
C LYS A 54 2.45 -22.56 11.56
N GLN A 55 3.73 -22.80 11.27
CA GLN A 55 4.52 -21.92 10.40
C GLN A 55 4.00 -21.91 8.96
N ILE A 56 3.61 -23.06 8.41
CA ILE A 56 2.98 -23.13 7.08
C ILE A 56 1.66 -22.35 7.08
N HIS A 57 0.83 -22.53 8.11
CA HIS A 57 -0.44 -21.82 8.22
C HIS A 57 -0.23 -20.30 8.25
N LEU A 58 0.72 -19.82 9.06
CA LEU A 58 1.09 -18.41 9.11
C LEU A 58 1.64 -17.90 7.77
N ALA A 59 2.46 -18.69 7.08
CA ALA A 59 3.00 -18.31 5.77
C ALA A 59 1.88 -18.16 4.73
N ILE A 60 0.90 -19.06 4.72
CA ILE A 60 -0.28 -18.97 3.84
C ILE A 60 -1.11 -17.73 4.19
N GLU A 61 -1.43 -17.54 5.48
CA GLU A 61 -2.26 -16.43 5.94
C GLU A 61 -1.60 -15.07 5.64
N ASN A 62 -0.32 -14.92 5.99
CA ASN A 62 0.45 -13.70 5.71
C ASN A 62 0.69 -13.52 4.21
N GLY A 63 0.82 -14.61 3.45
CA GLY A 63 0.90 -14.57 1.99
C GLY A 63 -0.34 -13.93 1.37
N HIS A 64 -1.54 -14.32 1.82
CA HIS A 64 -2.79 -13.67 1.38
C HIS A 64 -2.84 -12.19 1.74
N LYS A 65 -2.41 -11.81 2.94
CA LYS A 65 -2.34 -10.39 3.37
C LYS A 65 -1.34 -9.59 2.53
N ALA A 66 -0.20 -10.19 2.17
CA ALA A 66 0.79 -9.56 1.31
C ALA A 66 0.27 -9.36 -0.11
N LEU A 67 -0.44 -10.35 -0.67
CA LEU A 67 -1.08 -10.24 -1.99
C LEU A 67 -2.16 -9.15 -2.00
N ASP A 68 -3.01 -9.11 -0.96
CA ASP A 68 -4.03 -8.07 -0.80
C ASP A 68 -3.42 -6.67 -0.67
N TYR A 69 -2.33 -6.54 0.11
CA TYR A 69 -1.55 -5.30 0.21
C TYR A 69 -1.02 -4.85 -1.16
N LEU A 70 -0.39 -5.75 -1.91
CA LEU A 70 0.15 -5.45 -3.24
C LEU A 70 -0.97 -4.99 -4.18
N GLN A 71 -2.09 -5.72 -4.22
CA GLN A 71 -3.24 -5.36 -5.03
C GLN A 71 -3.77 -3.95 -4.70
N LYS A 72 -3.98 -3.65 -3.42
CA LYS A 72 -4.47 -2.33 -2.97
C LYS A 72 -3.46 -1.22 -3.25
N SER A 73 -2.17 -1.49 -3.10
CA SER A 73 -1.11 -0.53 -3.41
C SER A 73 -1.12 -0.16 -4.90
N PHE A 74 -1.30 -1.15 -5.78
CA PHE A 74 -1.42 -0.89 -7.22
C PHE A 74 -2.69 -0.11 -7.56
N GLN A 75 -3.82 -0.39 -6.92
CA GLN A 75 -5.05 0.37 -7.13
C GLN A 75 -4.89 1.86 -6.75
N ILE A 76 -4.20 2.17 -5.65
CA ILE A 76 -3.90 3.55 -5.25
C ILE A 76 -3.04 4.25 -6.30
N MET A 77 -1.99 3.57 -6.77
CA MET A 77 -1.09 4.10 -7.79
C MET A 77 -1.79 4.30 -9.14
N GLU A 78 -2.60 3.32 -9.56
CA GLU A 78 -3.38 3.39 -10.79
C GLU A 78 -4.35 4.58 -10.78
N LYS A 79 -5.13 4.74 -9.71
CA LYS A 79 -6.05 5.89 -9.55
C LYS A 79 -5.31 7.21 -9.68
N THR A 80 -4.13 7.31 -9.05
CA THR A 80 -3.29 8.52 -9.09
C THR A 80 -2.80 8.80 -10.50
N MET A 81 -2.26 7.79 -11.18
CA MET A 81 -1.74 7.92 -12.54
C MET A 81 -2.84 8.30 -13.54
N LEU A 82 -4.01 7.65 -13.46
CA LEU A 82 -5.17 7.98 -14.29
C LEU A 82 -5.63 9.43 -14.10
N SER A 83 -5.67 9.90 -12.84
CA SER A 83 -6.00 11.29 -12.52
C SER A 83 -5.02 12.29 -13.14
N LEU A 84 -3.71 12.02 -13.03
CA LEU A 84 -2.67 12.86 -13.62
C LEU A 84 -2.77 12.90 -15.15
N VAL A 85 -2.97 11.75 -15.80
CA VAL A 85 -3.10 11.67 -17.27
C VAL A 85 -4.32 12.42 -17.76
N GLN A 86 -5.47 12.28 -17.08
CA GLN A 86 -6.71 12.96 -17.45
C GLN A 86 -6.54 14.49 -17.37
N GLU A 87 -5.84 14.98 -16.36
CA GLU A 87 -5.60 16.40 -16.22
C GLU A 87 -4.67 16.97 -17.30
N VAL A 88 -3.60 16.23 -17.64
CA VAL A 88 -2.72 16.62 -18.75
C VAL A 88 -3.52 16.71 -20.05
N LYS A 89 -4.41 15.74 -20.31
CA LYS A 89 -5.30 15.75 -21.46
C LYS A 89 -6.22 16.98 -21.46
N ASN A 90 -6.88 17.26 -20.33
CA ASN A 90 -7.77 18.42 -20.20
C ASN A 90 -7.02 19.75 -20.41
N LYS A 91 -5.81 19.90 -19.85
CA LYS A 91 -4.96 21.10 -20.04
C LYS A 91 -4.51 21.27 -21.49
N ALA A 92 -4.38 20.17 -22.25
CA ALA A 92 -4.03 20.21 -23.67
C ALA A 92 -5.23 20.55 -24.57
N GLU A 93 -6.43 20.09 -24.22
CA GLU A 93 -7.67 20.39 -24.96
C GLU A 93 -8.14 21.84 -24.77
N VAL A 94 -7.96 22.43 -23.58
CA VAL A 94 -8.30 23.84 -23.30
C VAL A 94 -7.37 24.84 -24.02
N LYS A 95 -6.21 24.38 -24.51
CA LYS A 95 -5.25 25.21 -25.28
C LYS A 95 -5.44 25.17 -26.80
N LYS A 96 -6.40 24.39 -27.31
CA LYS A 96 -6.80 24.36 -28.73
C LYS A 96 -8.03 25.24 -28.95
#